data_AF-A0A941JLS4-F1
#
_entry.id   AF-A0A941JLS4-F1
#
_cell.length_a   1.000
_cell.length_b   1.000
_cell.length_c   1.000
_cell.angle_alpha   90.00
_cell.angle_beta   90.00
_cell.angle_gamma   90.00
#
_symmetry.space_group_name_H-M   'P 1'
#
loop_
_entity.id
_entity.type
_entity.pdbx_description
1 polymer ?
#
loop_
_entity_poly.entity_id
_entity_poly.type
_entity_poly.pdbx_seq_one_letter_code
_entity_poly.pdbx_strand_id
1 'polypeptide(L)'
;MFIEFSDHIQRTFFKLQKRPLYLLAIIILGLPISFVAGFVYLYKKKQDPYQSFSIQIKNKLVDEGHMERLHSKYKKQIERKAAFFNQDYTPAEINKLAKQWAEEQFQKDVDDKANDELITYKKRKITYKDIFLSLISNPRLIIYTVLPGILMYIFLWICSNPYLKFIMERLLMSIFVIFGVTFLVFTILYFSPFDPAVNILGETATTDQIANFNRVYGLDQSYLTQLVEAFKGIFSFDLGISYTGNEDVAASIARKFPITLTLAVISLIMAIVIAIPIGIISATKPNSFLDYSFMFIALIGLSIPNFWQGLVFILNFSIKLQWFPATYLPDNWLSIVMPAVVLGTGLTASIARMMRSSTLEIINEDYIITAKAKGLSKSHVLWKHAVSNAMIPVITVIGLLFGGMLGGAAVTEKVFNISGIGSYIVDKQFIPDIPSILGGVVYIAITISLVNLLIDVLYAFFDPRIRSKMKQY
;
A
#
# COMPACT_ATOMS: atom_id res chain seq x y z
N MET A 1 -32.11 14.01 4.02
CA MET A 1 -31.53 13.25 2.89
C MET A 1 -30.73 14.11 1.89
N PHE A 2 -31.33 14.87 0.95
CA PHE A 2 -30.54 15.64 -0.05
C PHE A 2 -29.68 16.78 0.54
N ILE A 3 -30.15 17.45 1.60
CA ILE A 3 -29.40 18.52 2.28
C ILE A 3 -28.19 17.96 3.04
N GLU A 4 -28.38 16.86 3.77
CA GLU A 4 -27.28 16.17 4.48
C GLU A 4 -26.22 15.62 3.51
N PHE A 5 -26.64 15.07 2.36
CA PHE A 5 -25.73 14.59 1.33
C PHE A 5 -24.88 15.72 0.73
N SER A 6 -25.51 16.87 0.45
CA SER A 6 -24.83 18.07 -0.03
C SER A 6 -23.79 18.59 0.97
N ASP A 7 -24.16 18.75 2.24
CA ASP A 7 -23.26 19.20 3.29
C ASP A 7 -22.07 18.26 3.48
N HIS A 8 -22.32 16.95 3.35
CA HIS A 8 -21.29 15.93 3.46
C HIS A 8 -20.27 16.02 2.31
N ILE A 9 -20.75 16.13 1.07
CA ILE A 9 -19.91 16.30 -0.13
C ILE A 9 -19.09 17.57 -0.03
N GLN A 10 -19.71 18.68 0.38
CA GLN A 10 -19.05 19.96 0.50
C GLN A 10 -17.86 19.88 1.46
N ARG A 11 -18.07 19.32 2.67
CA ARG A 11 -17.00 19.15 3.67
C ARG A 11 -15.87 18.26 3.15
N THR A 12 -16.22 17.15 2.49
CA THR A 12 -15.23 16.19 1.96
C THR A 12 -14.43 16.79 0.81
N PHE A 13 -15.07 17.50 -0.12
CA PHE A 13 -14.39 18.23 -1.19
C PHE A 13 -13.41 19.27 -0.62
N PHE A 14 -13.83 20.07 0.37
CA PHE A 14 -12.97 21.08 1.00
C PHE A 14 -11.72 20.49 1.65
N LYS A 15 -11.84 19.30 2.25
CA LYS A 15 -10.71 18.55 2.83
C LYS A 15 -9.77 18.04 1.73
N LEU A 16 -10.32 17.39 0.70
CA LEU A 16 -9.54 16.71 -0.34
C LEU A 16 -8.82 17.69 -1.28
N GLN A 17 -9.42 18.84 -1.61
CA GLN A 17 -8.84 19.80 -2.54
C GLN A 17 -7.51 20.42 -2.08
N LYS A 18 -7.17 20.28 -0.79
CA LYS A 18 -5.87 20.71 -0.25
C LYS A 18 -4.72 19.83 -0.76
N ARG A 19 -5.01 18.63 -1.28
CA ARG A 19 -4.02 17.67 -1.76
C ARG A 19 -4.14 17.52 -3.28
N PRO A 20 -3.05 17.69 -4.04
CA PRO A 20 -3.08 17.77 -5.51
C PRO A 20 -3.56 16.47 -6.17
N LEU A 21 -3.18 15.30 -5.63
CA LEU A 21 -3.58 14.01 -6.17
C LEU A 21 -5.09 13.76 -6.09
N TYR A 22 -5.73 14.10 -4.96
CA TYR A 22 -7.18 13.94 -4.83
C TYR A 22 -7.93 14.95 -5.68
N LEU A 23 -7.40 16.16 -5.83
CA LEU A 23 -7.99 17.15 -6.74
C LEU A 23 -7.96 16.64 -8.19
N LEU A 24 -6.83 16.07 -8.62
CA LEU A 24 -6.69 15.48 -9.94
C LEU A 24 -7.64 14.28 -10.13
N ALA A 25 -7.79 13.42 -9.11
CA ALA A 25 -8.77 12.33 -9.13
C ALA A 25 -10.21 12.83 -9.26
N ILE A 26 -10.59 13.87 -8.50
CA ILE A 26 -11.94 14.48 -8.59
C ILE A 26 -12.19 15.05 -10.00
N ILE A 27 -11.19 15.69 -10.60
CA ILE A 27 -11.29 16.25 -11.95
C ILE A 27 -11.40 15.14 -13.01
N ILE A 28 -10.61 14.07 -12.90
CA ILE A 28 -10.64 12.95 -13.87
C ILE A 28 -11.97 12.19 -13.75
N LEU A 29 -12.37 11.83 -12.54
CA LEU A 29 -13.60 11.05 -12.30
C LEU A 29 -14.86 11.90 -12.52
N GLY A 30 -14.74 13.23 -12.43
CA GLY A 30 -15.79 14.21 -12.64
C GLY A 30 -15.64 14.99 -13.94
N LEU A 31 -14.89 14.47 -14.92
CA LEU A 31 -14.47 15.21 -16.11
C LEU A 31 -15.62 15.96 -16.80
N PRO A 32 -16.81 15.36 -17.04
CA PRO A 32 -17.94 16.09 -17.60
C PRO A 32 -18.38 17.31 -16.76
N ILE A 33 -18.43 17.17 -15.43
CA ILE A 33 -18.77 18.27 -14.51
C ILE A 33 -17.66 19.32 -14.51
N SER A 34 -16.40 18.89 -14.55
CA SER A 34 -15.24 19.79 -14.61
C SER A 34 -15.24 20.64 -15.87
N PHE A 35 -15.67 20.09 -17.01
CA PHE A 35 -15.86 20.83 -18.27
C PHE A 35 -16.99 21.86 -18.15
N VAL A 36 -18.15 21.48 -17.62
CA VAL A 36 -19.26 22.42 -17.38
C VAL A 36 -18.85 23.54 -16.41
N ALA A 37 -18.19 23.19 -15.30
CA ALA A 37 -17.65 24.14 -14.34
C ALA A 37 -16.65 25.10 -14.98
N GLY A 38 -15.78 24.59 -15.87
CA GLY A 38 -14.83 25.39 -16.62
C GLY A 38 -15.51 26.41 -17.53
N PHE A 39 -16.54 25.99 -18.27
CA PHE A 39 -17.31 26.88 -19.13
C PHE A 39 -18.03 27.97 -18.33
N VAL A 40 -18.70 27.60 -17.23
CA VAL A 40 -19.37 28.54 -16.32
C VAL A 40 -18.37 29.49 -15.68
N TYR A 41 -17.19 29.00 -15.30
CA TYR A 41 -16.10 29.82 -14.77
C TYR A 41 -15.61 30.83 -15.78
N LEU A 42 -15.33 30.44 -17.03
CA LEU A 42 -14.88 31.37 -18.06
C LEU A 42 -15.95 32.43 -18.37
N TYR A 43 -17.23 32.06 -18.34
CA TYR A 43 -18.33 33.00 -18.52
C TYR A 43 -18.43 34.00 -17.35
N LYS A 44 -18.41 33.51 -16.10
CA LYS A 44 -18.53 34.35 -14.89
C LYS A 44 -17.27 35.15 -14.58
N LYS A 45 -16.08 34.68 -14.96
CA LYS A 45 -14.80 35.37 -14.77
C LYS A 45 -14.77 36.73 -15.46
N LYS A 46 -15.46 36.86 -16.60
CA LYS A 46 -15.64 38.15 -17.29
C LYS A 46 -16.43 39.18 -16.48
N GLN A 47 -17.17 38.73 -15.47
CA GLN A 47 -17.98 39.55 -14.57
C GLN A 47 -17.39 39.59 -13.15
N ASP A 48 -16.14 39.13 -12.95
CA ASP A 48 -15.51 39.07 -11.63
C ASP A 48 -15.24 40.48 -11.07
N PRO A 49 -15.91 40.88 -9.98
CA PRO A 49 -15.72 42.20 -9.37
C PRO A 49 -14.27 42.43 -8.90
N TYR A 50 -13.53 41.36 -8.61
CA TYR A 50 -12.14 41.44 -8.19
C TYR A 50 -11.26 42.14 -9.23
N GLN A 51 -11.49 41.91 -10.53
CA GLN A 51 -10.67 42.54 -11.57
C GLN A 51 -10.85 44.06 -11.58
N SER A 52 -12.10 44.54 -11.45
CA SER A 52 -12.38 45.98 -11.36
C SER A 52 -11.76 46.61 -10.11
N PHE A 53 -11.89 45.96 -8.95
CA PHE A 53 -11.31 46.48 -7.71
C PHE A 53 -9.78 46.44 -7.72
N SER A 54 -9.17 45.36 -8.21
CA SER A 54 -7.72 45.23 -8.34
C SER A 54 -7.13 46.32 -9.24
N ILE A 55 -7.77 46.64 -10.36
CA ILE A 55 -7.34 47.73 -11.25
C ILE A 55 -7.47 49.10 -10.55
N GLN A 56 -8.60 49.37 -9.88
CA GLN A 56 -8.81 50.63 -9.16
C GLN A 56 -7.80 50.82 -8.02
N ILE A 57 -7.58 49.79 -7.20
CA ILE A 57 -6.62 49.79 -6.10
C ILE A 57 -5.19 49.91 -6.61
N LYS A 58 -4.86 49.21 -7.71
CA LYS A 58 -3.55 49.32 -8.36
C LYS A 58 -3.27 50.74 -8.80
N ASN A 59 -4.21 51.38 -9.51
CA ASN A 59 -4.04 52.76 -9.96
C ASN A 59 -3.90 53.72 -8.77
N LYS A 60 -4.75 53.57 -7.75
CA LYS A 60 -4.67 54.37 -6.52
C LYS A 60 -3.31 54.24 -5.81
N LEU A 61 -2.78 53.02 -5.69
CA LEU A 61 -1.48 52.78 -5.07
C LEU A 61 -0.31 53.33 -5.90
N VAL A 62 -0.42 53.31 -7.24
CA VAL A 62 0.55 53.96 -8.13
C VAL A 62 0.50 55.49 -7.95
N ASP A 63 -0.70 56.07 -7.94
CA ASP A 63 -0.89 57.53 -7.78
C ASP A 63 -0.40 58.03 -6.40
N GLU A 64 -0.50 57.21 -5.35
CA GLU A 64 0.04 57.48 -4.01
C GLU A 64 1.59 57.40 -3.92
N GLY A 65 2.24 56.97 -5.00
CA GLY A 65 3.69 56.72 -5.05
C GLY A 65 4.13 55.52 -4.21
N HIS A 66 3.23 54.57 -3.95
CA HIS A 66 3.48 53.43 -3.05
C HIS A 66 4.55 52.49 -3.64
N MET A 67 4.57 52.32 -4.96
CA MET A 67 5.55 51.49 -5.66
C MET A 67 6.97 52.04 -5.51
N GLU A 68 7.15 53.35 -5.67
CA GLU A 68 8.43 54.04 -5.50
C GLU A 68 8.92 53.97 -4.05
N ARG A 69 8.00 54.06 -3.08
CA ARG A 69 8.31 53.88 -1.65
C ARG A 69 8.77 52.47 -1.33
N LEU A 70 8.09 51.44 -1.85
CA LEU A 70 8.49 50.04 -1.67
C LEU A 70 9.87 49.79 -2.30
N HIS A 71 10.09 50.28 -3.52
CA HIS A 71 11.38 50.16 -4.19
C HIS A 71 12.51 50.81 -3.38
N SER A 72 12.32 52.04 -2.90
CA SER A 72 13.30 52.75 -2.07
C SER A 72 13.57 52.02 -0.74
N LYS A 73 12.51 51.49 -0.11
CA LYS A 73 12.60 50.72 1.13
C LYS A 73 13.40 49.43 0.95
N TYR A 74 13.07 48.62 -0.06
CA TYR A 74 13.77 47.36 -0.33
C TYR A 74 15.19 47.57 -0.80
N LYS A 75 15.45 48.63 -1.58
CA LYS A 75 16.82 49.03 -1.94
C LYS A 75 17.69 49.28 -0.70
N LYS A 76 17.22 50.14 0.22
CA LYS A 76 17.93 50.40 1.49
C LYS A 76 18.09 49.14 2.35
N GLN A 77 17.10 48.26 2.33
CA GLN A 77 17.15 47.00 3.07
C GLN A 77 18.20 46.04 2.50
N ILE A 78 18.29 45.93 1.18
CA ILE A 78 19.29 45.11 0.48
C ILE A 78 20.69 45.70 0.70
N GLU A 79 20.86 47.02 0.60
CA GLU A 79 22.13 47.70 0.89
C GLU A 79 22.62 47.44 2.33
N ARG A 80 21.72 47.54 3.32
CA ARG A 80 22.03 47.22 4.72
C ARG A 80 22.37 45.74 4.91
N LYS A 81 21.64 44.85 4.24
CA LYS A 81 21.86 43.40 4.32
C LYS A 81 23.21 43.02 3.68
N ALA A 82 23.53 43.59 2.53
CA ALA A 82 24.79 43.40 1.83
C ALA A 82 25.98 43.86 2.69
N ALA A 83 25.86 45.04 3.31
CA ALA A 83 26.86 45.58 4.24
C ALA A 83 27.03 44.73 5.51
N PHE A 84 25.94 44.16 6.04
CA PHE A 84 26.00 43.31 7.24
C PHE A 84 26.63 41.94 6.97
N PHE A 85 26.38 41.33 5.80
CA PHE A 85 26.88 40.01 5.42
C PHE A 85 28.16 40.03 4.57
N ASN A 86 28.80 41.19 4.38
CA ASN A 86 29.95 41.39 3.48
C ASN A 86 29.73 40.77 2.08
N GLN A 87 28.58 41.04 1.48
CA GLN A 87 28.25 40.56 0.13
C GLN A 87 28.49 41.67 -0.91
N ASP A 88 29.31 41.38 -1.91
CA ASP A 88 29.62 42.30 -3.00
C ASP A 88 28.52 42.24 -4.08
N TYR A 89 27.51 43.10 -3.96
CA TYR A 89 26.51 43.32 -5.01
C TYR A 89 26.84 44.55 -5.83
N THR A 90 26.68 44.46 -7.15
CA THR A 90 26.75 45.65 -8.01
C THR A 90 25.50 46.53 -7.81
N PRO A 91 25.59 47.86 -8.02
CA PRO A 91 24.43 48.75 -7.93
C PRO A 91 23.27 48.35 -8.86
N ALA A 92 23.58 47.71 -9.99
CA ALA A 92 22.59 47.19 -10.93
C ALA A 92 21.82 45.99 -10.36
N GLU A 93 22.50 45.06 -9.69
CA GLU A 93 21.88 43.90 -9.05
C GLU A 93 21.00 44.30 -7.87
N ILE A 94 21.44 45.26 -7.06
CA ILE A 94 20.65 45.80 -5.93
C ILE A 94 19.34 46.40 -6.46
N ASN A 95 19.41 47.23 -7.51
CA ASN A 95 18.20 47.83 -8.11
C ASN A 95 17.28 46.75 -8.71
N LYS A 96 17.83 45.73 -9.37
CA LYS A 96 17.04 44.63 -9.94
C LYS A 96 16.28 43.84 -8.87
N LEU A 97 16.98 43.46 -7.79
CA LEU A 97 16.38 42.73 -6.66
C LEU A 97 15.36 43.59 -5.90
N ALA A 98 15.69 44.87 -5.66
CA ALA A 98 14.78 45.81 -5.03
C ALA A 98 13.50 46.00 -5.84
N LYS A 99 13.60 46.04 -7.18
CA LYS A 99 12.45 46.10 -8.08
C LYS A 99 11.61 44.83 -8.01
N GLN A 100 12.23 43.64 -8.07
CA GLN A 100 11.50 42.37 -7.95
C GLN A 100 10.75 42.26 -6.63
N TRP A 101 11.40 42.55 -5.49
CA TRP A 101 10.76 42.48 -4.17
C TRP A 101 9.68 43.55 -4.00
N ALA A 102 9.90 44.75 -4.55
CA ALA A 102 8.88 45.79 -4.57
C ALA A 102 7.66 45.39 -5.41
N GLU A 103 7.86 44.79 -6.59
CA GLU A 103 6.76 44.32 -7.46
C GLU A 103 5.97 43.19 -6.78
N GLU A 104 6.64 42.22 -6.15
CA GLU A 104 6.00 41.14 -5.40
C GLU A 104 5.17 41.67 -4.23
N GLN A 105 5.75 42.56 -3.41
CA GLN A 105 5.04 43.14 -2.28
C GLN A 105 3.90 44.07 -2.72
N PHE A 106 4.12 44.86 -3.78
CA PHE A 106 3.11 45.75 -4.33
C PHE A 106 1.90 44.95 -4.84
N GLN A 107 2.14 43.85 -5.55
CA GLN A 107 1.07 42.98 -6.01
C GLN A 107 0.29 42.35 -4.84
N LYS A 108 1.00 41.98 -3.77
CA LYS A 108 0.38 41.49 -2.53
C LYS A 108 -0.49 42.56 -1.86
N ASP A 109 0.00 43.78 -1.75
CA ASP A 109 -0.75 44.90 -1.16
C ASP A 109 -1.99 45.25 -2.00
N VAL A 110 -1.90 45.17 -3.33
CA VAL A 110 -3.05 45.30 -4.24
C VAL A 110 -4.08 44.20 -3.97
N ASP A 111 -3.63 42.95 -3.86
CA ASP A 111 -4.51 41.80 -3.65
C ASP A 111 -5.20 41.85 -2.28
N ASP A 112 -4.47 42.20 -1.22
CA ASP A 112 -5.00 42.33 0.14
C ASP A 112 -6.07 43.43 0.19
N LYS A 113 -5.76 44.64 -0.31
CA LYS A 113 -6.72 45.75 -0.36
C LYS A 113 -7.92 45.48 -1.27
N ALA A 114 -7.72 44.80 -2.40
CA ALA A 114 -8.82 44.40 -3.28
C ALA A 114 -9.74 43.36 -2.62
N ASN A 115 -9.18 42.47 -1.78
CA ASN A 115 -9.97 41.53 -0.99
C ASN A 115 -10.77 42.24 0.13
N ASP A 116 -10.20 43.26 0.76
CA ASP A 116 -10.90 44.07 1.78
C ASP A 116 -12.12 44.79 1.18
N GLU A 117 -11.98 45.35 -0.03
CA GLU A 117 -13.09 45.95 -0.78
C GLU A 117 -14.18 44.93 -1.13
N LEU A 118 -13.79 43.71 -1.53
CA LEU A 118 -14.74 42.62 -1.77
C LEU A 118 -15.56 42.29 -0.52
N ILE A 119 -14.91 42.20 0.65
CA ILE A 119 -15.59 41.95 1.93
C ILE A 119 -16.57 43.08 2.26
N THR A 120 -16.14 44.33 2.07
CA THR A 120 -16.93 45.55 2.34
C THR A 120 -18.21 45.58 1.50
N TYR A 121 -18.13 45.26 0.21
CA TYR A 121 -19.28 45.21 -0.69
C TYR A 121 -20.04 43.88 -0.66
N LYS A 122 -19.72 42.97 0.27
CA LYS A 122 -20.28 41.59 0.36
C LYS A 122 -20.17 40.79 -0.94
N LYS A 123 -19.16 41.09 -1.77
CA LYS A 123 -18.85 40.36 -3.01
C LYS A 123 -17.77 39.32 -2.72
N ARG A 124 -17.71 38.25 -3.51
CA ARG A 124 -16.69 37.19 -3.37
C ARG A 124 -15.92 37.05 -4.69
N LYS A 125 -14.62 36.82 -4.58
CA LYS A 125 -13.77 36.45 -5.72
C LYS A 125 -14.31 35.18 -6.36
N ILE A 126 -14.44 35.17 -7.68
CA ILE A 126 -14.97 34.02 -8.40
C ILE A 126 -13.83 33.04 -8.64
N THR A 127 -13.83 31.91 -7.95
CA THR A 127 -12.86 30.84 -8.19
C THR A 127 -13.50 29.66 -8.93
N TYR A 128 -12.71 28.97 -9.75
CA TYR A 128 -13.12 27.70 -10.36
C TYR A 128 -13.64 26.71 -9.30
N LYS A 129 -12.98 26.66 -8.13
CA LYS A 129 -13.33 25.79 -7.02
C LYS A 129 -14.72 26.09 -6.48
N ASP A 130 -15.05 27.36 -6.27
CA ASP A 130 -16.36 27.76 -5.77
C ASP A 130 -17.47 27.44 -6.77
N ILE A 131 -17.20 27.62 -8.07
CA ILE A 131 -18.15 27.26 -9.13
C ILE A 131 -18.34 25.75 -9.19
N PHE A 132 -17.25 24.98 -9.20
CA PHE A 132 -17.31 23.52 -9.19
C PHE A 132 -18.09 23.01 -7.96
N LEU A 133 -17.79 23.55 -6.78
CA LEU A 133 -18.48 23.22 -5.55
C LEU A 133 -19.97 23.57 -5.61
N SER A 134 -20.32 24.72 -6.19
CA SER A 134 -21.71 25.15 -6.35
C SER A 134 -22.51 24.25 -7.29
N LEU A 135 -21.87 23.59 -8.25
CA LEU A 135 -22.51 22.63 -9.14
C LEU A 135 -22.80 21.30 -8.44
N ILE A 136 -21.84 20.82 -7.64
CA ILE A 136 -21.94 19.50 -6.96
C ILE A 136 -22.71 19.53 -5.64
N SER A 137 -22.87 20.71 -5.03
CA SER A 137 -23.54 20.88 -3.73
C SER A 137 -24.91 21.57 -3.85
N ASN A 138 -25.39 21.87 -5.06
CA ASN A 138 -26.72 22.46 -5.23
C ASN A 138 -27.77 21.36 -5.41
N PRO A 139 -28.74 21.19 -4.49
CA PRO A 139 -29.73 20.11 -4.55
C PRO A 139 -30.47 19.99 -5.88
N ARG A 140 -30.68 21.12 -6.58
CA ARG A 140 -31.35 21.16 -7.89
C ARG A 140 -30.45 20.71 -9.05
N LEU A 141 -29.14 20.91 -8.92
CA LEU A 141 -28.14 20.58 -9.95
C LEU A 141 -27.50 19.21 -9.75
N ILE A 142 -27.61 18.63 -8.53
CA ILE A 142 -27.12 17.29 -8.22
C ILE A 142 -27.72 16.25 -9.18
N ILE A 143 -29.02 16.31 -9.48
CA ILE A 143 -29.67 15.35 -10.40
C ILE A 143 -29.01 15.36 -11.80
N TYR A 144 -28.64 16.55 -12.29
CA TYR A 144 -28.00 16.73 -13.60
C TYR A 144 -26.50 16.42 -13.62
N THR A 145 -25.85 16.41 -12.45
CA THR A 145 -24.42 16.14 -12.32
C THR A 145 -24.13 14.70 -11.90
N VAL A 146 -25.06 14.00 -11.23
CA VAL A 146 -24.86 12.63 -10.74
C VAL A 146 -24.63 11.63 -11.87
N LEU A 147 -25.44 11.66 -12.92
CA LEU A 147 -25.29 10.73 -14.05
C LEU A 147 -23.92 10.87 -14.75
N PRO A 148 -23.47 12.08 -15.13
CA PRO A 148 -22.17 12.24 -15.79
C PRO A 148 -20.97 12.24 -14.82
N GLY A 149 -21.18 12.32 -13.50
CA GLY A 149 -20.13 12.34 -12.49
C GLY A 149 -20.22 11.22 -11.45
N ILE A 150 -20.90 10.10 -11.77
CA ILE A 150 -21.20 9.05 -10.79
C ILE A 150 -19.92 8.51 -10.13
N LEU A 151 -18.85 8.35 -10.89
CA LEU A 151 -17.54 7.92 -10.39
C LEU A 151 -16.94 8.92 -9.39
N MET A 152 -17.08 10.22 -9.66
CA MET A 152 -16.64 11.27 -8.73
C MET A 152 -17.46 11.25 -7.45
N TYR A 153 -18.80 11.10 -7.53
CA TYR A 153 -19.64 11.01 -6.34
C TYR A 153 -19.36 9.76 -5.51
N ILE A 154 -19.12 8.61 -6.16
CA ILE A 154 -18.65 7.38 -5.50
C ILE A 154 -17.30 7.63 -4.81
N PHE A 155 -16.35 8.26 -5.49
CA PHE A 155 -15.04 8.57 -4.92
C PHE A 155 -15.13 9.52 -3.72
N LEU A 156 -15.94 10.58 -3.81
CA LEU A 156 -16.18 11.50 -2.71
C LEU A 156 -16.87 10.79 -1.54
N TRP A 157 -17.80 9.88 -1.80
CA TRP A 157 -18.45 9.06 -0.78
C TRP A 157 -17.47 8.12 -0.07
N ILE A 158 -16.62 7.41 -0.83
CA ILE A 158 -15.54 6.56 -0.30
C ILE A 158 -14.59 7.39 0.56
N CYS A 159 -14.13 8.54 0.05
CA CYS A 159 -13.21 9.42 0.76
C CYS A 159 -13.83 10.06 2.00
N SER A 160 -15.15 10.10 2.09
CA SER A 160 -15.87 10.65 3.22
C SER A 160 -15.82 9.74 4.45
N ASN A 161 -15.74 8.42 4.23
CA ASN A 161 -15.52 7.46 5.31
C ASN A 161 -14.01 7.20 5.47
N PRO A 162 -13.40 7.53 6.62
CA PRO A 162 -11.95 7.41 6.80
C PRO A 162 -11.45 5.96 6.67
N TYR A 163 -12.28 4.97 7.00
CA TYR A 163 -11.92 3.55 6.88
C TYR A 163 -11.97 3.07 5.42
N LEU A 164 -13.02 3.44 4.68
CA LEU A 164 -13.13 3.09 3.25
C LEU A 164 -12.02 3.77 2.44
N LYS A 165 -11.73 5.04 2.75
CA LYS A 165 -10.60 5.77 2.17
C LYS A 165 -9.29 5.02 2.39
N PHE A 166 -9.01 4.60 3.63
CA PHE A 166 -7.80 3.87 3.96
C PHE A 166 -7.69 2.55 3.18
N ILE A 167 -8.77 1.76 3.12
CA ILE A 167 -8.81 0.51 2.35
C ILE A 167 -8.59 0.78 0.86
N MET A 168 -9.24 1.79 0.30
CA MET A 168 -9.09 2.16 -1.11
C MET A 168 -7.66 2.55 -1.46
N GLU A 169 -6.99 3.34 -0.60
CA GLU A 169 -5.59 3.73 -0.80
C GLU A 169 -4.66 2.51 -0.81
N ARG A 170 -4.89 1.56 0.10
CA ARG A 170 -4.14 0.30 0.15
C ARG A 170 -4.41 -0.61 -1.05
N LEU A 171 -5.64 -0.65 -1.55
CA LEU A 171 -6.00 -1.36 -2.77
C LEU A 171 -5.31 -0.75 -4.01
N LEU A 172 -5.29 0.57 -4.14
CA LEU A 172 -4.55 1.23 -5.23
C LEU A 172 -3.05 0.96 -5.16
N MET A 173 -2.45 1.01 -3.96
CA MET A 173 -1.05 0.62 -3.77
C MET A 173 -0.81 -0.84 -4.16
N SER A 174 -1.75 -1.74 -3.83
CA SER A 174 -1.67 -3.16 -4.19
C SER A 174 -1.71 -3.37 -5.70
N ILE A 175 -2.59 -2.64 -6.41
CA ILE A 175 -2.61 -2.65 -7.88
C ILE A 175 -1.26 -2.22 -8.43
N PHE A 176 -0.68 -1.11 -7.92
CA PHE A 176 0.64 -0.65 -8.35
C PHE A 176 1.75 -1.68 -8.11
N VAL A 177 1.72 -2.39 -6.98
CA VAL A 177 2.65 -3.49 -6.69
C VAL A 177 2.49 -4.64 -7.68
N ILE A 178 1.25 -5.07 -7.97
CA ILE A 178 0.99 -6.13 -8.95
C ILE A 178 1.50 -5.73 -10.33
N PHE A 179 1.26 -4.48 -10.76
CA PHE A 179 1.81 -3.95 -12.01
C PHE A 179 3.34 -3.99 -12.04
N GLY A 180 3.98 -3.48 -10.98
CA GLY A 180 5.43 -3.43 -10.88
C GLY A 180 6.07 -4.81 -10.88
N VAL A 181 5.49 -5.76 -10.13
CA VAL A 181 5.98 -7.14 -10.07
C VAL A 181 5.78 -7.84 -11.41
N THR A 182 4.61 -7.71 -12.04
CA THR A 182 4.34 -8.27 -13.37
C THR A 182 5.34 -7.75 -14.39
N PHE A 183 5.52 -6.41 -14.44
CA PHE A 183 6.48 -5.78 -15.34
C PHE A 183 7.89 -6.34 -15.14
N LEU A 184 8.35 -6.39 -13.89
CA LEU A 184 9.69 -6.82 -13.55
C LEU A 184 9.90 -8.30 -13.91
N VAL A 185 8.98 -9.18 -13.50
CA VAL A 185 9.07 -10.62 -13.75
C VAL A 185 8.99 -10.91 -15.24
N PHE A 186 8.02 -10.31 -15.95
CA PHE A 186 7.90 -10.43 -17.39
C PHE A 186 9.18 -9.97 -18.10
N THR A 187 9.75 -8.83 -17.71
CA THR A 187 10.99 -8.30 -18.27
C THR A 187 12.16 -9.27 -18.07
N ILE A 188 12.31 -9.82 -16.86
CA ILE A 188 13.35 -10.81 -16.57
C ILE A 188 13.18 -12.05 -17.42
N LEU A 189 11.95 -12.56 -17.55
CA LEU A 189 11.65 -13.74 -18.34
C LEU A 189 11.85 -13.51 -19.84
N TYR A 190 11.48 -12.34 -20.35
CA TYR A 190 11.66 -11.96 -21.76
C TYR A 190 13.15 -11.85 -22.14
N PHE A 191 13.97 -11.27 -21.26
CA PHE A 191 15.43 -11.16 -21.49
C PHE A 191 16.21 -12.38 -21.01
N SER A 192 15.53 -13.40 -20.51
CA SER A 192 16.16 -14.63 -20.08
C SER A 192 16.84 -15.31 -21.26
N PRO A 193 18.05 -15.90 -21.08
CA PRO A 193 18.72 -16.63 -22.16
C PRO A 193 18.02 -17.95 -22.53
N PHE A 194 16.98 -18.36 -21.79
CA PHE A 194 16.23 -19.58 -22.04
C PHE A 194 15.13 -19.35 -23.08
N ASP A 195 15.26 -19.95 -24.26
CA ASP A 195 14.19 -19.98 -25.28
C ASP A 195 13.07 -20.95 -24.82
N PRO A 196 11.84 -20.46 -24.58
CA PRO A 196 10.74 -21.32 -24.13
C PRO A 196 10.41 -22.45 -25.11
N ALA A 197 10.50 -22.20 -26.42
CA ALA A 197 10.19 -23.19 -27.44
C ALA A 197 11.22 -24.32 -27.44
N VAL A 198 12.51 -24.00 -27.35
CA VAL A 198 13.60 -25.00 -27.30
C VAL A 198 13.52 -25.84 -26.03
N ASN A 199 13.25 -25.21 -24.87
CA ASN A 199 13.16 -25.93 -23.60
C ASN A 199 11.97 -26.90 -23.56
N ILE A 200 10.87 -26.58 -24.25
CA ILE A 200 9.64 -27.36 -24.18
C ILE A 200 9.58 -28.42 -25.29
N LEU A 201 10.01 -28.08 -26.50
CA LEU A 201 10.07 -29.04 -27.61
C LEU A 201 11.29 -29.96 -27.51
N GLY A 202 12.31 -29.58 -26.74
CA GLY A 202 13.55 -30.30 -26.55
C GLY A 202 14.64 -29.98 -27.59
N GLU A 203 15.87 -30.42 -27.32
CA GLU A 203 17.05 -30.09 -28.14
C GLU A 203 17.00 -30.62 -29.58
N THR A 204 16.10 -31.57 -29.88
CA THR A 204 15.93 -32.17 -31.21
C THR A 204 14.89 -31.45 -32.08
N ALA A 205 14.25 -30.39 -31.56
CA ALA A 205 13.23 -29.65 -32.27
C ALA A 205 13.79 -28.98 -33.53
N THR A 206 13.06 -29.10 -34.65
CA THR A 206 13.46 -28.43 -35.90
C THR A 206 13.20 -26.93 -35.81
N THR A 207 13.91 -26.15 -36.62
CA THR A 207 13.70 -24.69 -36.72
C THR A 207 12.26 -24.33 -37.07
N ASP A 208 11.59 -25.13 -37.89
CA ASP A 208 10.20 -24.93 -38.29
C ASP A 208 9.23 -25.19 -37.13
N GLN A 209 9.51 -26.20 -36.30
CA GLN A 209 8.71 -26.49 -35.10
C GLN A 209 8.82 -25.35 -34.07
N ILE A 210 10.02 -24.83 -33.86
CA ILE A 210 10.28 -23.68 -32.98
C ILE A 210 9.56 -22.43 -33.50
N ALA A 211 9.69 -22.11 -34.79
CA ALA A 211 9.02 -20.95 -35.39
C ALA A 211 7.49 -21.06 -35.32
N ASN A 212 6.94 -22.27 -35.51
CA ASN A 212 5.51 -22.49 -35.36
C ASN A 212 5.04 -22.33 -33.91
N PHE A 213 5.80 -22.86 -32.94
CA PHE A 213 5.52 -22.68 -31.51
C PHE A 213 5.48 -21.20 -31.14
N ASN A 214 6.50 -20.44 -31.54
CA ASN A 214 6.57 -19.01 -31.24
C ASN A 214 5.38 -18.24 -31.82
N ARG A 215 4.94 -18.57 -33.04
CA ARG A 215 3.77 -17.95 -33.67
C ARG A 215 2.45 -18.30 -32.95
N VAL A 216 2.29 -19.55 -32.52
CA VAL A 216 1.07 -20.00 -31.83
C VAL A 216 0.92 -19.33 -30.46
N TYR A 217 2.03 -19.16 -29.74
CA TYR A 217 2.04 -18.57 -28.39
C TYR A 217 2.36 -17.07 -28.37
N GLY A 218 2.50 -16.43 -29.54
CA GLY A 218 2.78 -14.99 -29.66
C GLY A 218 4.17 -14.58 -29.15
N LEU A 219 5.11 -15.51 -29.02
CA LEU A 219 6.48 -15.26 -28.57
C LEU A 219 7.32 -14.51 -29.62
N ASP A 220 6.87 -14.49 -30.89
CA ASP A 220 7.47 -13.74 -31.99
C ASP A 220 7.04 -12.26 -32.03
N GLN A 221 6.10 -11.85 -31.17
CA GLN A 221 5.61 -10.48 -31.11
C GLN A 221 6.60 -9.54 -30.39
N SER A 222 6.43 -8.23 -30.60
CA SER A 222 7.23 -7.22 -29.90
C SER A 222 7.04 -7.28 -28.38
N TYR A 223 8.10 -6.94 -27.63
CA TYR A 223 8.07 -6.83 -26.16
C TYR A 223 6.84 -6.08 -25.63
N LEU A 224 6.50 -4.94 -26.23
CA LEU A 224 5.38 -4.12 -25.76
C LEU A 224 4.04 -4.82 -25.96
N THR A 225 3.87 -5.57 -27.04
CA THR A 225 2.62 -6.30 -27.31
C THR A 225 2.42 -7.40 -26.27
N GLN A 226 3.45 -8.23 -26.06
CA GLN A 226 3.42 -9.31 -25.07
C GLN A 226 3.20 -8.78 -23.64
N LEU A 227 3.83 -7.65 -23.29
CA LEU A 227 3.65 -7.02 -21.98
C LEU A 227 2.22 -6.49 -21.79
N VAL A 228 1.63 -5.86 -22.80
CA VAL A 228 0.23 -5.38 -22.74
C VAL A 228 -0.74 -6.55 -22.64
N GLU A 229 -0.50 -7.64 -23.37
CA GLU A 229 -1.28 -8.87 -23.26
C GLU A 229 -1.17 -9.49 -21.88
N ALA A 230 0.03 -9.54 -21.29
CA ALA A 230 0.24 -9.99 -19.91
C ALA A 230 -0.56 -9.16 -18.90
N PHE A 231 -0.55 -7.82 -19.02
CA PHE A 231 -1.38 -6.98 -18.16
C PHE A 231 -2.86 -7.21 -18.38
N LYS A 232 -3.31 -7.28 -19.63
CA LYS A 232 -4.71 -7.52 -19.98
C LYS A 232 -5.20 -8.84 -19.39
N GLY A 233 -4.40 -9.90 -19.50
CA GLY A 233 -4.67 -11.22 -18.93
C GLY A 233 -4.89 -11.18 -17.42
N ILE A 234 -4.04 -10.47 -16.69
CA ILE A 234 -4.19 -10.30 -15.23
C ILE A 234 -5.50 -9.60 -14.88
N PHE A 235 -5.91 -8.56 -15.64
CA PHE A 235 -7.18 -7.87 -15.40
C PHE A 235 -8.41 -8.71 -15.76
N SER A 236 -8.30 -9.56 -16.79
CA SER A 236 -9.37 -10.48 -17.18
C SER A 236 -9.38 -11.78 -16.38
N PHE A 237 -8.46 -11.97 -15.43
CA PHE A 237 -8.20 -13.24 -14.75
C PHE A 237 -7.90 -14.41 -15.70
N ASP A 238 -7.36 -14.09 -16.87
CA ASP A 238 -6.87 -15.05 -17.86
C ASP A 238 -5.34 -15.02 -17.81
N LEU A 239 -4.75 -15.96 -17.08
CA LEU A 239 -3.29 -16.07 -16.94
C LEU A 239 -2.66 -16.91 -18.06
N GLY A 240 -3.45 -17.24 -19.09
CA GLY A 240 -3.03 -18.06 -20.20
C GLY A 240 -2.97 -19.54 -19.88
N ILE A 241 -2.48 -20.29 -20.87
CA ILE A 241 -2.35 -21.73 -20.84
C ILE A 241 -0.88 -22.09 -20.68
N SER A 242 -0.62 -23.01 -19.76
CA SER A 242 0.71 -23.58 -19.57
C SER A 242 1.17 -24.28 -20.84
N TYR A 243 2.36 -23.90 -21.32
CA TYR A 243 3.01 -24.53 -22.47
C TYR A 243 3.27 -26.03 -22.23
N THR A 244 3.42 -26.42 -20.96
CA THR A 244 3.62 -27.80 -20.53
C THR A 244 2.32 -28.40 -19.97
N GLY A 245 1.75 -29.37 -20.70
CA GLY A 245 0.53 -30.06 -20.26
C GLY A 245 -0.78 -29.35 -20.58
N ASN A 246 -0.74 -28.20 -21.27
CA ASN A 246 -1.91 -27.51 -21.82
C ASN A 246 -2.99 -27.21 -20.76
N GLU A 247 -2.55 -26.90 -19.53
CA GLU A 247 -3.43 -26.60 -18.41
C GLU A 247 -3.70 -25.10 -18.30
N ASP A 248 -4.94 -24.74 -17.96
CA ASP A 248 -5.30 -23.36 -17.62
C ASP A 248 -4.63 -22.95 -16.29
N VAL A 249 -3.79 -21.92 -16.34
CA VAL A 249 -2.94 -21.51 -15.22
C VAL A 249 -3.79 -20.99 -14.06
N ALA A 250 -4.82 -20.20 -14.34
CA ALA A 250 -5.69 -19.63 -13.31
C ALA A 250 -6.45 -20.73 -12.55
N ALA A 251 -7.00 -21.72 -13.26
CA ALA A 251 -7.69 -22.87 -12.68
C ALA A 251 -6.73 -23.77 -11.91
N SER A 252 -5.50 -23.98 -12.39
CA SER A 252 -4.48 -24.75 -11.66
C SER A 252 -4.09 -24.07 -10.36
N ILE A 253 -3.91 -22.75 -10.34
CA ILE A 253 -3.71 -21.97 -9.13
C ILE A 253 -4.92 -22.09 -8.20
N ALA A 254 -6.13 -21.89 -8.71
CA ALA A 254 -7.36 -21.94 -7.90
C ALA A 254 -7.56 -23.30 -7.21
N ARG A 255 -7.21 -24.42 -7.87
CA ARG A 255 -7.28 -25.77 -7.28
C ARG A 255 -6.25 -26.03 -6.19
N LYS A 256 -5.05 -25.46 -6.34
CA LYS A 256 -3.92 -25.68 -5.42
C LYS A 256 -3.92 -24.73 -4.23
N PHE A 257 -4.54 -23.56 -4.37
CA PHE A 257 -4.64 -22.55 -3.33
C PHE A 257 -5.18 -23.07 -1.99
N PRO A 258 -6.31 -23.81 -1.93
CA PRO A 258 -6.86 -24.32 -0.67
C PRO A 258 -5.89 -25.24 0.09
N ILE A 259 -5.05 -25.99 -0.63
CA ILE A 259 -4.09 -26.93 -0.04
C ILE A 259 -2.98 -26.15 0.68
N THR A 260 -2.37 -25.18 -0.02
CA THR A 260 -1.36 -24.28 0.58
C THR A 260 -1.96 -23.47 1.73
N LEU A 261 -3.20 -22.97 1.59
CA LEU A 261 -3.91 -22.25 2.64
C LEU A 261 -4.12 -23.11 3.89
N THR A 262 -4.55 -24.37 3.72
CA THR A 262 -4.79 -25.30 4.83
C THR A 262 -3.51 -25.58 5.60
N LEU A 263 -2.42 -25.90 4.87
CA LEU A 263 -1.11 -26.09 5.47
C LEU A 263 -0.66 -24.84 6.23
N ALA A 264 -0.84 -23.67 5.63
CA ALA A 264 -0.41 -22.42 6.22
C ALA A 264 -1.18 -22.07 7.49
N VAL A 265 -2.51 -22.22 7.48
CA VAL A 265 -3.37 -21.93 8.63
C VAL A 265 -3.06 -22.88 9.80
N ILE A 266 -2.91 -24.19 9.55
CA ILE A 266 -2.61 -25.15 10.61
C ILE A 266 -1.23 -24.88 11.23
N SER A 267 -0.22 -24.63 10.38
CA SER A 267 1.13 -24.29 10.84
C SER A 267 1.13 -23.00 11.67
N LEU A 268 0.36 -22.00 11.24
CA LEU A 268 0.26 -20.73 11.94
C LEU A 268 -0.45 -20.86 13.29
N ILE A 269 -1.57 -21.59 13.34
CA ILE A 269 -2.30 -21.83 14.60
C ILE A 269 -1.39 -22.52 15.61
N MET A 270 -0.70 -23.59 15.19
CA MET A 270 0.27 -24.27 16.03
C MET A 270 1.36 -23.30 16.52
N ALA A 271 1.90 -22.49 15.61
CA ALA A 271 2.94 -21.53 15.96
C ALA A 271 2.45 -20.48 16.97
N ILE A 272 1.26 -19.91 16.79
CA ILE A 272 0.68 -18.92 17.70
C ILE A 272 0.44 -19.53 19.09
N VAL A 273 -0.16 -20.73 19.15
CA VAL A 273 -0.48 -21.43 20.40
C VAL A 273 0.77 -21.71 21.23
N ILE A 274 1.90 -21.98 20.58
CA ILE A 274 3.18 -22.25 21.26
C ILE A 274 3.95 -20.95 21.54
N ALA A 275 4.07 -20.08 20.54
CA ALA A 275 4.93 -18.91 20.59
C ALA A 275 4.46 -17.83 21.56
N ILE A 276 3.15 -17.56 21.61
CA ILE A 276 2.62 -16.48 22.47
C ILE A 276 2.87 -16.81 23.95
N PRO A 277 2.50 -17.99 24.48
CA PRO A 277 2.79 -18.35 25.87
C PRO A 277 4.30 -18.33 26.17
N ILE A 278 5.12 -18.92 25.29
CA ILE A 278 6.58 -18.91 25.45
C ILE A 278 7.11 -17.48 25.56
N GLY A 279 6.72 -16.60 24.63
CA GLY A 279 7.17 -15.21 24.62
C GLY A 279 6.76 -14.45 25.88
N ILE A 280 5.52 -14.61 26.34
CA ILE A 280 5.01 -13.98 27.56
C ILE A 280 5.75 -14.50 28.81
N ILE A 281 5.94 -15.81 28.93
CA ILE A 281 6.64 -16.41 30.07
C ILE A 281 8.09 -15.94 30.12
N SER A 282 8.79 -15.96 28.98
CA SER A 282 10.17 -15.46 28.86
C SER A 282 10.29 -13.97 29.21
N ALA A 283 9.33 -13.14 28.80
CA ALA A 283 9.35 -11.70 29.07
C ALA A 283 9.02 -11.33 30.52
N THR A 284 8.16 -12.10 31.19
CA THR A 284 7.77 -11.85 32.60
C THR A 284 8.84 -12.30 33.60
N LYS A 285 9.75 -13.19 33.18
CA LYS A 285 10.89 -13.66 33.96
C LYS A 285 12.18 -13.58 33.12
N PRO A 286 12.62 -12.36 32.74
CA PRO A 286 13.79 -12.21 31.89
C PRO A 286 15.04 -12.75 32.58
N ASN A 287 15.95 -13.34 31.81
CA ASN A 287 17.19 -13.97 32.29
C ASN A 287 16.98 -15.15 33.27
N SER A 288 15.77 -15.71 33.32
CA SER A 288 15.50 -16.95 34.06
C SER A 288 15.90 -18.18 33.25
N PHE A 289 16.02 -19.33 33.92
CA PHE A 289 16.25 -20.61 33.23
C PHE A 289 15.18 -20.91 32.16
N LEU A 290 13.92 -20.54 32.41
CA LEU A 290 12.85 -20.71 31.42
C LEU A 290 13.05 -19.81 30.20
N ASP A 291 13.47 -18.56 30.42
CA ASP A 291 13.76 -17.62 29.35
C ASP A 291 14.90 -18.15 28.46
N TYR A 292 16.04 -18.49 29.05
CA TYR A 292 17.18 -19.05 28.33
C TYR A 292 16.82 -20.34 27.59
N SER A 293 16.12 -21.27 28.24
CA SER A 293 15.75 -22.56 27.63
C SER A 293 14.84 -22.37 26.42
N PHE A 294 13.76 -21.59 26.56
CA PHE A 294 12.84 -21.36 25.46
C PHE A 294 13.48 -20.57 24.32
N MET A 295 14.29 -19.55 24.62
CA MET A 295 14.96 -18.76 23.59
C MET A 295 16.04 -19.58 22.88
N PHE A 296 16.74 -20.45 23.58
CA PHE A 296 17.69 -21.38 22.97
C PHE A 296 16.99 -22.36 22.01
N ILE A 297 15.87 -22.97 22.42
CA ILE A 297 15.07 -23.85 21.54
C ILE A 297 14.54 -23.07 20.33
N ALA A 298 14.04 -21.85 20.53
CA ALA A 298 13.58 -20.99 19.45
C ALA A 298 14.71 -20.65 18.47
N LEU A 299 15.93 -20.39 18.97
CA LEU A 299 17.10 -20.14 18.12
C LEU A 299 17.44 -21.36 17.28
N ILE A 300 17.46 -22.56 17.87
CA ILE A 300 17.65 -23.81 17.14
C ILE A 300 16.60 -23.95 16.02
N GLY A 301 15.32 -23.74 16.35
CA GLY A 301 14.23 -23.82 15.38
C GLY A 301 14.35 -22.84 14.22
N LEU A 302 14.96 -21.67 14.43
CA LEU A 302 15.23 -20.70 13.35
C LEU A 302 16.47 -21.07 12.53
N SER A 303 17.47 -21.68 13.15
CA SER A 303 18.75 -22.03 12.51
C SER A 303 18.69 -23.29 11.66
N ILE A 304 17.71 -24.16 11.87
CA ILE A 304 17.55 -25.39 11.10
C ILE A 304 16.85 -25.08 9.75
N PRO A 305 17.43 -25.49 8.60
CA PRO A 305 16.75 -25.39 7.31
C PRO A 305 15.49 -26.28 7.24
N ASN A 306 14.37 -25.72 6.77
CA ASN A 306 13.08 -26.43 6.69
C ASN A 306 13.17 -27.75 5.91
N PHE A 307 13.89 -27.80 4.79
CA PHE A 307 14.01 -29.03 4.00
C PHE A 307 14.71 -30.13 4.79
N TRP A 308 15.78 -29.79 5.50
CA TRP A 308 16.55 -30.73 6.30
C TRP A 308 15.71 -31.24 7.47
N GLN A 309 14.98 -30.34 8.14
CA GLN A 309 14.04 -30.71 9.21
C GLN A 309 12.99 -31.69 8.69
N GLY A 310 12.40 -31.41 7.52
CA GLY A 310 11.41 -32.28 6.89
C GLY A 310 11.96 -33.67 6.58
N LEU A 311 13.16 -33.76 6.00
CA LEU A 311 13.82 -35.04 5.72
C LEU A 311 14.11 -35.83 7.00
N VAL A 312 14.62 -35.17 8.05
CA VAL A 312 14.85 -35.81 9.36
C VAL A 312 13.54 -36.31 9.96
N PHE A 313 12.45 -35.57 9.80
CA PHE A 313 11.13 -35.97 10.30
C PHE A 313 10.61 -37.20 9.55
N ILE A 314 10.70 -37.22 8.22
CA ILE A 314 10.33 -38.39 7.42
C ILE A 314 11.13 -39.62 7.86
N LEU A 315 12.46 -39.50 7.97
CA LEU A 315 13.31 -40.63 8.36
C LEU A 315 12.96 -41.21 9.74
N ASN A 316 12.73 -40.35 10.73
CA ASN A 316 12.51 -40.83 12.09
C ASN A 316 11.04 -41.17 12.37
N PHE A 317 10.10 -40.29 12.02
CA PHE A 317 8.70 -40.45 12.39
C PHE A 317 7.87 -41.22 11.36
N SER A 318 8.30 -41.26 10.09
CA SER A 318 7.61 -42.06 9.08
C SER A 318 8.28 -43.41 8.85
N ILE A 319 9.60 -43.44 8.62
CA ILE A 319 10.28 -44.69 8.24
C ILE A 319 10.60 -45.55 9.47
N LYS A 320 11.28 -44.99 10.47
CA LYS A 320 11.69 -45.77 11.66
C LYS A 320 10.52 -46.05 12.62
N LEU A 321 9.76 -45.01 12.98
CA LEU A 321 8.70 -45.10 13.99
C LEU A 321 7.32 -45.42 13.40
N GLN A 322 7.09 -45.15 12.11
CA GLN A 322 5.81 -45.37 11.42
C GLN A 322 4.61 -44.67 12.07
N TRP A 323 4.83 -43.53 12.74
CA TRP A 323 3.77 -42.74 13.37
C TRP A 323 2.97 -41.92 12.36
N PHE A 324 3.63 -41.41 11.32
CA PHE A 324 3.02 -40.52 10.34
C PHE A 324 3.37 -40.92 8.89
N PRO A 325 2.50 -40.64 7.91
CA PRO A 325 2.80 -40.85 6.49
C PRO A 325 3.92 -39.93 5.98
N ALA A 326 4.80 -40.43 5.11
CA ALA A 326 5.91 -39.65 4.56
C ALA A 326 5.45 -38.56 3.58
N THR A 327 4.33 -38.81 2.89
CA THR A 327 3.75 -37.92 1.90
C THR A 327 2.37 -37.44 2.33
N TYR A 328 2.00 -36.27 1.85
CA TYR A 328 0.65 -35.75 2.06
C TYR A 328 -0.42 -36.58 1.34
N LEU A 329 -1.53 -36.80 2.05
CA LEU A 329 -2.69 -37.54 1.59
C LEU A 329 -3.95 -36.75 1.99
N PRO A 330 -4.74 -36.24 1.03
CA PRO A 330 -5.90 -35.40 1.33
C PRO A 330 -6.89 -36.00 2.35
N ASP A 331 -7.13 -37.31 2.27
CA ASP A 331 -8.08 -38.03 3.12
C ASP A 331 -7.51 -38.43 4.49
N ASN A 332 -6.22 -38.15 4.74
CA ASN A 332 -5.55 -38.54 5.98
C ASN A 332 -4.94 -37.32 6.68
N TRP A 333 -5.61 -36.85 7.73
CA TRP A 333 -5.16 -35.70 8.53
C TRP A 333 -3.78 -35.89 9.18
N LEU A 334 -3.36 -37.13 9.46
CA LEU A 334 -2.03 -37.40 10.03
C LEU A 334 -0.91 -36.97 9.08
N SER A 335 -1.18 -36.96 7.77
CA SER A 335 -0.20 -36.58 6.74
C SER A 335 0.16 -35.10 6.77
N ILE A 336 -0.66 -34.24 7.39
CA ILE A 336 -0.38 -32.79 7.50
C ILE A 336 0.46 -32.43 8.73
N VAL A 337 0.55 -33.32 9.72
CA VAL A 337 1.19 -33.03 11.01
C VAL A 337 2.67 -32.72 10.82
N MET A 338 3.44 -33.58 10.15
CA MET A 338 4.86 -33.33 9.90
C MET A 338 5.11 -32.06 9.06
N PRO A 339 4.44 -31.86 7.90
CA PRO A 339 4.54 -30.61 7.16
C PRO A 339 4.24 -29.37 8.01
N ALA A 340 3.18 -29.42 8.83
CA ALA A 340 2.76 -28.28 9.63
C ALA A 340 3.74 -27.95 10.75
N VAL A 341 4.35 -28.96 11.38
CA VAL A 341 5.39 -28.74 12.39
C VAL A 341 6.66 -28.20 11.75
N VAL A 342 7.08 -28.73 10.61
CA VAL A 342 8.27 -28.22 9.88
C VAL A 342 8.08 -26.76 9.50
N LEU A 343 6.97 -26.43 8.85
CA LEU A 343 6.68 -25.05 8.46
C LEU A 343 6.46 -24.15 9.69
N GLY A 344 5.79 -24.65 10.72
CA GLY A 344 5.46 -23.91 11.93
C GLY A 344 6.62 -23.69 12.91
N THR A 345 7.70 -24.49 12.84
CA THR A 345 8.85 -24.35 13.75
C THR A 345 9.53 -22.98 13.61
N GLY A 346 9.84 -22.58 12.37
CA GLY A 346 10.44 -21.27 12.10
C GLY A 346 9.52 -20.08 12.46
N LEU A 347 8.20 -20.25 12.27
CA LEU A 347 7.19 -19.27 12.68
C LEU A 347 7.17 -19.11 14.19
N THR A 348 7.15 -20.24 14.90
CA THR A 348 7.09 -20.27 16.37
C THR A 348 8.27 -19.50 16.95
N ALA A 349 9.48 -19.75 16.43
CA ALA A 349 10.68 -19.05 16.86
C ALA A 349 10.60 -17.54 16.65
N SER A 350 10.16 -17.11 15.46
CA SER A 350 10.07 -15.70 15.08
C SER A 350 9.01 -14.95 15.90
N ILE A 351 7.82 -15.55 16.04
CA ILE A 351 6.71 -14.99 16.82
C ILE A 351 7.06 -14.96 18.31
N ALA A 352 7.68 -16.01 18.86
CA ALA A 352 8.03 -16.08 20.28
C ALA A 352 9.05 -15.00 20.64
N ARG A 353 10.04 -14.76 19.77
CA ARG A 353 11.04 -13.71 19.94
C ARG A 353 10.41 -12.33 19.91
N MET A 354 9.52 -12.05 18.95
CA MET A 354 8.82 -10.77 18.87
C MET A 354 7.94 -10.57 20.10
N MET A 355 7.12 -11.56 20.46
CA MET A 355 6.26 -11.52 21.65
C MET A 355 7.08 -11.26 22.91
N ARG A 356 8.22 -11.95 23.07
CA ARG A 356 9.13 -11.73 24.20
C ARG A 356 9.65 -10.30 24.22
N SER A 357 10.23 -9.82 23.10
CA SER A 357 10.83 -8.50 23.01
C SER A 357 9.82 -7.40 23.31
N SER A 358 8.66 -7.43 22.65
CA SER A 358 7.62 -6.43 22.82
C SER A 358 6.98 -6.48 24.20
N THR A 359 6.78 -7.66 24.78
CA THR A 359 6.24 -7.77 26.15
C THR A 359 7.25 -7.22 27.17
N LEU A 360 8.54 -7.54 27.02
CA LEU A 360 9.58 -7.07 27.91
C LEU A 360 9.73 -5.54 27.87
N GLU A 361 9.69 -4.94 26.68
CA GLU A 361 9.72 -3.49 26.49
C GLU A 361 8.51 -2.85 27.20
N ILE A 362 7.30 -3.32 26.89
CA ILE A 362 6.07 -2.73 27.42
C ILE A 362 5.96 -2.86 28.95
N ILE A 363 6.40 -3.96 29.57
CA ILE A 363 6.32 -4.13 31.03
C ILE A 363 7.10 -3.04 31.79
N ASN A 364 8.10 -2.42 31.14
CA ASN A 364 8.96 -1.38 31.71
C ASN A 364 8.45 0.05 31.44
N GLU A 365 7.27 0.21 30.83
CA GLU A 365 6.68 1.52 30.54
C GLU A 365 6.03 2.19 31.77
N ASP A 366 6.05 3.53 31.82
CA ASP A 366 5.56 4.34 32.96
C ASP A 366 4.07 4.12 33.27
N TYR A 367 3.26 3.88 32.23
CA TYR A 367 1.83 3.63 32.41
C TYR A 367 1.56 2.27 33.09
N ILE A 368 2.49 1.30 32.98
CA ILE A 368 2.42 0.03 33.69
C ILE A 368 2.70 0.24 35.18
N ILE A 369 3.69 1.09 35.52
CA ILE A 369 3.97 1.46 36.92
C ILE A 369 2.75 2.16 37.52
N THR A 370 2.15 3.09 36.77
CA THR A 370 0.92 3.79 37.18
C THR A 370 -0.25 2.82 37.40
N ALA A 371 -0.42 1.84 36.51
CA ALA A 371 -1.44 0.80 36.66
C ALA A 371 -1.24 -0.05 37.93
N LYS A 372 0.01 -0.40 38.26
CA LYS A 372 0.37 -1.09 39.51
C LYS A 372 0.11 -0.21 40.74
N ALA A 373 0.47 1.08 40.68
CA ALA A 373 0.27 2.04 41.77
C ALA A 373 -1.22 2.28 42.09
N LYS A 374 -2.10 2.11 41.10
CA LYS A 374 -3.57 2.13 41.27
C LYS A 374 -4.14 0.87 41.94
N GLY A 375 -3.32 -0.10 42.30
CA GLY A 375 -3.74 -1.33 42.99
C GLY A 375 -4.27 -2.44 42.07
N LEU A 376 -4.08 -2.35 40.75
CA LEU A 376 -4.48 -3.42 39.83
C LEU A 376 -3.65 -4.69 40.05
N SER A 377 -4.30 -5.85 39.94
CA SER A 377 -3.62 -7.15 40.10
C SER A 377 -2.57 -7.39 39.02
N LYS A 378 -1.50 -8.13 39.34
CA LYS A 378 -0.41 -8.44 38.40
C LYS A 378 -0.92 -9.05 37.09
N SER A 379 -1.90 -9.96 37.17
CA SER A 379 -2.51 -10.60 35.99
C SER A 379 -3.32 -9.61 35.15
N HIS A 380 -4.06 -8.69 35.78
CA HIS A 380 -4.80 -7.67 35.06
C HIS A 380 -3.85 -6.72 34.34
N VAL A 381 -2.79 -6.27 35.03
CA VAL A 381 -1.73 -5.44 34.43
C VAL A 381 -1.05 -6.14 33.26
N LEU A 382 -0.71 -7.42 33.41
CA LEU A 382 -0.07 -8.20 32.34
C LEU A 382 -0.97 -8.35 31.12
N TRP A 383 -2.16 -8.95 31.26
CA TRP A 383 -2.99 -9.29 30.10
C TRP A 383 -3.66 -8.07 29.48
N LYS A 384 -4.19 -7.15 30.31
CA LYS A 384 -4.95 -6.00 29.82
C LYS A 384 -4.07 -4.86 29.32
N HIS A 385 -2.93 -4.62 29.98
CA HIS A 385 -2.06 -3.49 29.65
C HIS A 385 -0.80 -3.91 28.92
N ALA A 386 -0.05 -4.90 29.41
CA ALA A 386 1.22 -5.24 28.77
C ALA A 386 1.05 -6.03 27.47
N VAL A 387 0.44 -7.22 27.54
CA VAL A 387 0.24 -8.12 26.39
C VAL A 387 -0.60 -7.44 25.31
N SER A 388 -1.68 -6.75 25.68
CA SER A 388 -2.55 -6.07 24.70
C SER A 388 -1.80 -5.04 23.84
N ASN A 389 -0.81 -4.33 24.40
CA ASN A 389 0.00 -3.37 23.64
C ASN A 389 1.17 -4.07 22.93
N ALA A 390 1.76 -5.10 23.54
CA ALA A 390 2.81 -5.91 22.92
C ALA A 390 2.32 -6.70 21.69
N MET A 391 1.01 -6.99 21.60
CA MET A 391 0.44 -7.69 20.45
C MET A 391 0.47 -6.89 19.15
N ILE A 392 0.59 -5.55 19.20
CA ILE A 392 0.58 -4.70 18.00
C ILE A 392 1.69 -5.11 17.00
N PRO A 393 2.98 -5.12 17.39
CA PRO A 393 4.06 -5.60 16.51
C PRO A 393 4.02 -7.12 16.28
N VAL A 394 3.46 -7.91 17.21
CA VAL A 394 3.35 -9.37 17.05
C VAL A 394 2.38 -9.73 15.93
N ILE A 395 1.24 -9.02 15.82
CA ILE A 395 0.28 -9.18 14.72
C ILE A 395 0.95 -8.86 13.38
N THR A 396 1.83 -7.84 13.33
CA THR A 396 2.63 -7.52 12.14
C THR A 396 3.45 -8.72 11.67
N VAL A 397 4.21 -9.30 12.59
CA VAL A 397 5.10 -10.43 12.28
C VAL A 397 4.28 -11.65 11.88
N ILE A 398 3.21 -11.97 12.61
CA ILE A 398 2.28 -13.05 12.27
C ILE A 398 1.77 -12.89 10.84
N GLY A 399 1.26 -11.71 10.50
CA GLY A 399 0.68 -11.47 9.19
C GLY A 399 1.71 -11.51 8.06
N LEU A 400 2.89 -10.92 8.25
CA LEU A 400 3.96 -10.94 7.24
C LEU A 400 4.43 -12.38 6.97
N LEU A 401 4.64 -13.16 8.02
CA LEU A 401 5.04 -14.56 7.89
C LEU A 401 3.94 -15.40 7.22
N PHE A 402 2.67 -15.19 7.60
CA PHE A 402 1.53 -15.85 6.97
C PHE A 402 1.42 -15.52 5.48
N GLY A 403 1.59 -14.25 5.10
CA GLY A 403 1.61 -13.82 3.70
C GLY A 403 2.72 -14.49 2.91
N GLY A 404 3.92 -14.61 3.50
CA GLY A 404 5.04 -15.35 2.91
C GLY A 404 4.72 -16.84 2.68
N MET A 405 4.02 -17.49 3.63
CA MET A 405 3.63 -18.90 3.49
C MET A 405 2.59 -19.11 2.39
N LEU A 406 1.61 -18.20 2.27
CA LEU A 406 0.63 -18.26 1.19
C LEU A 406 1.24 -17.95 -0.18
N GLY A 407 2.33 -17.18 -0.20
CA GLY A 407 3.20 -17.02 -1.37
C GLY A 407 3.91 -18.31 -1.80
N GLY A 408 3.79 -19.39 -1.03
CA GLY A 408 4.26 -20.72 -1.37
C GLY A 408 5.17 -21.28 -0.29
N ALA A 409 4.70 -22.31 0.40
CA ALA A 409 5.54 -23.13 1.29
C ALA A 409 6.41 -24.12 0.48
N ALA A 410 6.99 -23.65 -0.63
CA ALA A 410 7.45 -24.48 -1.74
C ALA A 410 8.39 -25.61 -1.32
N VAL A 411 9.33 -25.30 -0.43
CA VAL A 411 10.28 -26.26 0.11
C VAL A 411 9.57 -27.37 0.90
N THR A 412 8.64 -27.00 1.78
CA THR A 412 7.89 -27.98 2.59
C THR A 412 6.95 -28.79 1.69
N GLU A 413 6.27 -28.13 0.76
CA GLU A 413 5.39 -28.80 -0.19
C GLU A 413 6.15 -29.80 -1.06
N LYS A 414 7.36 -29.47 -1.52
CA LYS A 414 8.22 -30.38 -2.28
C LYS A 414 8.67 -31.58 -1.45
N VAL A 415 9.14 -31.35 -0.23
CA VAL A 415 9.66 -32.43 0.63
C VAL A 415 8.57 -33.45 0.98
N PHE A 416 7.34 -33.00 1.21
CA PHE A 416 6.22 -33.86 1.60
C PHE A 416 5.29 -34.23 0.43
N ASN A 417 5.68 -33.94 -0.82
CA ASN A 417 4.89 -34.18 -2.02
C ASN A 417 3.46 -33.62 -1.97
N ILE A 418 3.32 -32.39 -1.48
CA ILE A 418 2.07 -31.65 -1.41
C ILE A 418 1.85 -30.95 -2.75
N SER A 419 0.70 -31.16 -3.36
CA SER A 419 0.31 -30.51 -4.62
C SER A 419 -0.17 -29.06 -4.39
N GLY A 420 0.67 -28.24 -3.78
CA GLY A 420 0.38 -26.83 -3.46
C GLY A 420 0.91 -25.84 -4.49
N ILE A 421 0.67 -24.55 -4.25
CA ILE A 421 1.10 -23.47 -5.13
C ILE A 421 2.62 -23.36 -5.18
N GLY A 422 3.29 -23.43 -4.04
CA GLY A 422 4.74 -23.33 -3.97
C GLY A 422 5.42 -24.43 -4.77
N SER A 423 4.92 -25.66 -4.65
CA SER A 423 5.42 -26.78 -5.43
C SER A 423 5.21 -26.60 -6.95
N TYR A 424 4.07 -26.02 -7.34
CA TYR A 424 3.70 -25.79 -8.74
C TYR A 424 4.60 -24.76 -9.40
N ILE A 425 4.85 -23.64 -8.71
CA ILE A 425 5.75 -22.60 -9.19
C ILE A 425 7.18 -23.14 -9.32
N VAL A 426 7.65 -23.92 -8.34
CA VAL A 426 8.99 -24.54 -8.40
C VAL A 426 9.11 -25.53 -9.56
N ASP A 427 8.10 -26.35 -9.83
CA ASP A 427 8.15 -27.29 -10.98
C ASP A 427 8.24 -26.56 -12.31
N LYS A 428 7.42 -25.53 -12.48
CA LYS A 428 7.34 -24.74 -13.72
C LYS A 428 8.53 -23.79 -13.90
N GLN A 429 9.33 -23.59 -12.86
CA GLN A 429 10.58 -22.83 -12.94
C GLN A 429 11.71 -23.63 -13.63
N PHE A 430 11.75 -24.95 -13.44
CA PHE A 430 12.80 -25.80 -14.03
C PHE A 430 12.52 -26.15 -15.50
N ILE A 431 11.27 -26.05 -15.94
CA ILE A 431 10.88 -26.13 -17.35
C ILE A 431 10.21 -24.80 -17.68
N PRO A 432 10.95 -23.78 -18.19
CA PRO A 432 10.51 -22.38 -18.25
C PRO A 432 9.17 -22.18 -18.97
N ASP A 433 8.09 -22.30 -18.21
CA ASP A 433 6.73 -22.12 -18.65
C ASP A 433 6.29 -20.72 -18.24
N ILE A 434 6.49 -19.78 -19.17
CA ILE A 434 6.33 -18.35 -18.90
C ILE A 434 4.93 -18.00 -18.33
N PRO A 435 3.80 -18.49 -18.89
CA PRO A 435 2.48 -18.24 -18.33
C PRO A 435 2.34 -18.74 -16.90
N SER A 436 2.86 -19.94 -16.61
CA SER A 436 2.76 -20.54 -15.28
C SER A 436 3.60 -19.81 -14.23
N ILE A 437 4.83 -19.41 -14.57
CA ILE A 437 5.71 -18.64 -13.68
C ILE A 437 5.10 -17.26 -13.44
N LEU A 438 4.69 -16.55 -14.50
CA LEU A 438 4.10 -15.22 -14.39
C LEU A 438 2.81 -15.26 -13.56
N GLY A 439 1.91 -16.19 -13.87
CA GLY A 439 0.67 -16.38 -13.11
C GLY A 439 0.93 -16.74 -11.64
N GLY A 440 1.93 -17.58 -11.37
CA GLY A 440 2.38 -17.90 -10.03
C GLY A 440 2.86 -16.68 -9.26
N VAL A 441 3.75 -15.88 -9.84
CA VAL A 441 4.29 -14.68 -9.17
C VAL A 441 3.22 -13.59 -8.99
N VAL A 442 2.33 -13.41 -9.96
CA VAL A 442 1.17 -12.51 -9.84
C VAL A 442 0.26 -12.96 -8.70
N TYR A 443 -0.01 -14.28 -8.59
CA TYR A 443 -0.75 -14.83 -7.46
C TYR A 443 -0.06 -14.52 -6.12
N ILE A 444 1.26 -14.67 -6.03
CA ILE A 444 2.03 -14.34 -4.81
C ILE A 444 1.86 -12.86 -4.48
N ALA A 445 2.00 -11.97 -5.47
CA ALA A 445 1.85 -10.54 -5.29
C ALA A 445 0.45 -10.17 -4.80
N ILE A 446 -0.61 -10.70 -5.43
CA ILE A 446 -2.01 -10.52 -5.02
C ILE A 446 -2.20 -11.00 -3.58
N THR A 447 -1.72 -12.19 -3.26
CA THR A 447 -1.91 -12.82 -1.96
C THR A 447 -1.21 -12.05 -0.84
N ILE A 448 0.04 -11.66 -1.04
CA ILE A 448 0.78 -10.83 -0.09
C ILE A 448 0.12 -9.46 0.07
N SER A 449 -0.34 -8.84 -1.02
CA SER A 449 -1.08 -7.57 -0.97
C SER A 449 -2.39 -7.69 -0.18
N LEU A 450 -3.16 -8.76 -0.37
CA LEU A 450 -4.38 -9.03 0.38
C LEU A 450 -4.11 -9.26 1.87
N VAL A 451 -3.06 -10.03 2.20
CA VAL A 451 -2.64 -10.25 3.58
C VAL A 451 -2.19 -8.93 4.23
N ASN A 452 -1.39 -8.12 3.52
CA ASN A 452 -0.99 -6.80 3.99
C ASN A 452 -2.19 -5.88 4.24
N LEU A 453 -3.17 -5.86 3.32
CA LEU A 453 -4.41 -5.12 3.51
C LEU A 453 -5.17 -5.60 4.75
N LEU A 454 -5.26 -6.92 4.96
CA LEU A 454 -5.89 -7.50 6.14
C LEU A 454 -5.18 -7.06 7.44
N ILE A 455 -3.85 -7.10 7.47
CA ILE A 455 -3.05 -6.63 8.63
C ILE A 455 -3.28 -5.14 8.89
N ASP A 456 -3.22 -4.32 7.84
CA ASP A 456 -3.44 -2.88 7.92
C ASP A 456 -4.84 -2.56 8.49
N VAL A 457 -5.86 -3.34 8.08
CA VAL A 457 -7.21 -3.26 8.64
C VAL A 457 -7.23 -3.73 10.09
N LEU A 458 -6.54 -4.81 10.45
CA LEU A 458 -6.43 -5.27 11.84
C LEU A 458 -5.80 -4.18 12.73
N TYR A 459 -4.80 -3.44 12.25
CA TYR A 459 -4.25 -2.31 13.02
C TYR A 459 -5.26 -1.21 13.30
N ALA A 460 -6.19 -0.91 12.39
CA ALA A 460 -7.27 0.05 12.67
C ALA A 460 -8.15 -0.37 13.87
N PHE A 461 -8.21 -1.68 14.14
CA PHE A 461 -8.93 -2.24 15.29
C PHE A 461 -8.07 -2.26 16.56
N PHE A 462 -6.82 -2.73 16.47
CA PHE A 462 -5.94 -2.93 17.62
C PHE A 462 -5.14 -1.70 18.06
N ASP A 463 -4.80 -0.79 17.14
CA ASP A 463 -4.08 0.45 17.45
C ASP A 463 -5.02 1.68 17.40
N PRO A 464 -5.39 2.24 18.57
CA PRO A 464 -6.22 3.44 18.63
C PRO A 464 -5.54 4.68 18.03
N ARG A 465 -4.21 4.70 17.92
CA ARG A 465 -3.45 5.80 17.28
C ARG A 465 -3.67 5.84 15.78
N ILE A 466 -3.82 4.68 15.14
CA ILE A 466 -4.17 4.60 13.73
C ILE A 466 -5.61 5.09 13.52
N ARG A 467 -6.52 4.74 14.45
CA ARG A 467 -7.90 5.27 14.43
C ARG A 467 -7.96 6.79 14.57
N SER A 468 -7.15 7.38 15.45
CA SER A 468 -7.12 8.84 15.61
C SER A 468 -6.53 9.53 14.39
N LYS A 469 -5.43 9.01 13.81
CA LYS A 469 -4.86 9.52 12.55
C LYS A 469 -5.87 9.44 11.41
N MET A 470 -6.58 8.34 11.23
CA MET A 470 -7.59 8.21 10.16
C MET A 470 -8.72 9.24 10.30
N LYS A 471 -9.15 9.57 11.53
CA LYS A 471 -10.21 10.56 11.80
C LYS A 471 -9.75 12.02 11.64
N GLN A 472 -8.44 12.29 11.66
CA GLN A 472 -7.88 13.64 11.50
C GLN A 472 -7.85 14.11 10.04
N TYR A 473 -8.08 13.21 9.08
CA TYR A 473 -8.26 13.54 7.66
C TYR A 473 -9.73 13.88 7.36
#